data_AF-A0A1G0K8I7-F1
#
_entry.id   AF-A0A1G0K8I7-F1
#
_cell.length_a   1.000
_cell.length_b   1.000
_cell.length_c   1.000
_cell.angle_alpha   90.00
_cell.angle_beta   90.00
_cell.angle_gamma   90.00
#
_symmetry.space_group_name_H-M   'P 1'
#
loop_
_entity.id
_entity.type
_entity.pdbx_description
1 polymer ?
#
loop_
_entity_poly.entity_id
_entity_poly.type
_entity_poly.pdbx_seq_one_letter_code
_entity_poly.pdbx_strand_id
1 'polypeptide(L)'
;MTLAGEQVYYTGMLMGVAILIALIVTLLMRLNKVTLILQHNESTDLRLPFQQFAISVAQNADLASVYYRGLQGFTGLSAEEQVRFFMIATLVFNYWNEVYDQTQQGVIPPATWERAQKMMRDFVRYPGIQQYWEYRRHWYAEEVQNIVNELIRESGQNAPSLYPEPSA
;
A
#
# COMPACT_ATOMS: atom_id res chain seq x y z
N MET A 1 0.03 -23.58 33.45
CA MET A 1 0.71 -23.73 32.15
C MET A 1 0.09 -22.71 31.19
N THR A 2 0.32 -21.41 31.41
CA THR A 2 -0.35 -20.30 30.70
C THR A 2 0.49 -19.02 30.62
N LEU A 3 1.57 -18.91 31.41
CA LEU A 3 2.39 -17.67 31.48
C LEU A 3 3.38 -17.50 30.31
N ALA A 4 3.74 -18.58 29.61
CA ALA A 4 4.68 -18.53 28.48
C ALA A 4 4.05 -18.00 27.18
N GLY A 5 2.74 -18.21 26.98
CA GLY A 5 2.02 -17.77 25.78
C GLY A 5 1.78 -16.25 25.74
N GLU A 6 1.43 -15.65 26.88
CA GLU A 6 1.27 -14.20 26.99
C GLU A 6 2.59 -13.46 26.80
N GLN A 7 3.69 -13.95 27.38
CA GLN A 7 5.02 -13.36 27.21
C GLN A 7 5.45 -13.31 25.74
N VAL A 8 5.17 -14.36 24.96
CA VAL A 8 5.48 -14.40 23.52
C VAL A 8 4.61 -13.41 22.73
N TYR A 9 3.34 -13.25 23.10
CA TYR A 9 2.43 -12.28 22.47
C TYR A 9 2.85 -10.83 22.74
N TYR A 10 3.16 -10.49 23.99
CA TYR A 10 3.67 -9.16 24.35
C TYR A 10 5.01 -8.87 23.68
N THR A 11 5.91 -9.86 23.61
CA THR A 11 7.21 -9.70 22.94
C THR A 11 7.03 -9.48 21.43
N GLY A 12 6.09 -10.18 20.79
CA GLY A 12 5.74 -9.99 19.38
C GLY A 12 5.13 -8.61 19.08
N MET A 13 4.27 -8.12 19.96
CA MET A 13 3.66 -6.79 19.83
C MET A 13 4.68 -5.67 20.04
N LEU A 14 5.58 -5.81 21.02
CA LEU A 14 6.67 -4.87 21.27
C LEU A 14 7.67 -4.84 20.12
N MET A 15 7.99 -5.98 19.49
CA MET A 15 8.82 -6.02 18.30
C MET A 15 8.15 -5.35 17.09
N GLY A 16 6.84 -5.57 16.88
CA GLY A 16 6.08 -4.90 15.82
C GLY A 16 6.04 -3.38 15.98
N VAL A 17 5.83 -2.90 17.21
CA VAL A 17 5.86 -1.46 17.55
C VAL A 17 7.28 -0.90 17.40
N ALA A 18 8.31 -1.64 17.80
CA ALA A 18 9.71 -1.23 17.63
C ALA A 18 10.09 -1.10 16.15
N ILE A 19 9.62 -2.01 15.29
CA ILE A 19 9.82 -1.93 13.83
C ILE A 19 9.07 -0.71 13.27
N LEU A 20 7.82 -0.47 13.68
CA LEU A 20 7.07 0.72 13.27
C LEU A 20 7.76 2.02 13.69
N ILE A 21 8.26 2.09 14.92
CA ILE A 21 9.01 3.24 15.43
C ILE A 21 10.32 3.40 14.65
N ALA A 22 11.05 2.32 14.36
CA ALA A 22 12.27 2.37 13.55
C ALA A 22 12.00 2.86 12.12
N LEU A 23 10.86 2.45 11.52
CA LEU A 23 10.42 2.92 10.22
C LEU A 23 10.08 4.42 10.24
N ILE A 24 9.42 4.90 11.30
CA ILE A 24 9.11 6.33 11.46
C ILE A 24 10.39 7.15 11.70
N VAL A 25 11.32 6.66 12.53
CA VAL A 25 12.60 7.34 12.81
C VAL A 25 13.46 7.43 11.54
N THR A 26 13.52 6.36 10.76
CA THR A 26 14.25 6.36 9.48
C THR A 26 13.57 7.28 8.45
N LEU A 27 12.25 7.37 8.45
CA LEU A 27 11.50 8.34 7.65
C LEU A 27 11.84 9.79 8.03
N LEU A 28 11.87 10.11 9.34
CA LEU A 28 12.18 11.46 9.84
C LEU A 28 13.65 11.86 9.59
N MET A 29 14.59 10.91 9.71
CA MET A 29 16.00 11.16 9.40
C MET A 29 16.25 11.47 7.92
N ARG A 30 15.44 10.93 7.01
CA ARG A 30 15.54 11.22 5.57
C ARG A 30 15.12 12.65 5.27
N LEU A 31 14.07 13.16 5.92
CA LEU A 31 13.59 14.54 5.74
C LEU A 31 14.65 15.59 6.07
N ASN A 32 15.51 15.32 7.06
CA ASN A 32 16.49 16.30 7.56
C ASN A 32 17.83 16.33 6.79
N LYS A 33 18.13 15.32 5.94
CA LYS A 33 19.38 15.26 5.15
C LYS A 33 19.20 15.74 3.70
N VAL A 34 17.99 16.14 3.33
CA VAL A 34 17.56 16.45 1.96
C VAL A 34 17.98 17.85 1.47
N THR A 35 18.55 18.72 2.31
CA THR A 35 18.82 20.12 1.91
C THR A 35 20.16 20.36 1.19
N LEU A 36 21.02 19.36 0.99
CA LEU A 36 22.40 19.59 0.50
C LEU A 36 22.78 18.92 -0.83
N ILE A 37 21.89 18.20 -1.51
CA ILE A 37 22.23 17.50 -2.77
C ILE A 37 21.24 17.86 -3.88
N LEU A 38 21.13 19.17 -4.15
CA LEU A 38 20.21 19.77 -5.12
C LEU A 38 20.70 19.72 -6.58
N GLN A 39 21.33 18.64 -7.04
CA GLN A 39 21.58 18.48 -8.48
C GLN A 39 21.45 17.00 -8.88
N HIS A 40 20.34 16.69 -9.57
CA HIS A 40 20.19 15.62 -10.58
C HIS A 40 19.41 14.32 -10.30
N ASN A 41 18.76 14.04 -9.16
CA ASN A 41 17.84 12.88 -9.05
C ASN A 41 17.03 12.86 -7.72
N GLU A 42 16.00 13.69 -7.58
CA GLU A 42 15.15 13.66 -6.36
C GLU A 42 13.67 13.43 -6.71
N SER A 43 13.39 12.27 -7.30
CA SER A 43 12.08 11.65 -7.07
C SER A 43 12.06 11.17 -5.62
N THR A 44 11.14 11.70 -4.81
CA THR A 44 10.84 11.16 -3.48
C THR A 44 10.69 9.65 -3.61
N ASP A 45 11.64 8.86 -3.11
CA ASP A 45 11.72 7.42 -3.41
C ASP A 45 10.70 6.62 -2.60
N LEU A 46 9.41 6.93 -2.79
CA LEU A 46 8.26 6.19 -2.28
C LEU A 46 8.18 4.78 -2.88
N ARG A 47 9.01 4.46 -3.87
CA ARG A 47 9.24 3.06 -4.28
C ARG A 47 9.87 2.26 -3.15
N LEU A 48 10.71 2.85 -2.30
CA LEU A 48 11.37 2.11 -1.22
C LEU A 48 10.36 1.54 -0.20
N PRO A 49 9.41 2.30 0.37
CA PRO A 49 8.35 1.75 1.22
C PRO A 49 7.55 0.63 0.54
N PHE A 50 7.15 0.82 -0.72
CA PHE A 50 6.39 -0.19 -1.47
C PHE A 50 7.22 -1.45 -1.75
N GLN A 51 8.49 -1.31 -2.12
CA GLN A 51 9.42 -2.41 -2.34
C GLN A 51 9.72 -3.18 -1.05
N GLN A 52 9.97 -2.47 0.06
CA GLN A 52 10.17 -3.08 1.37
C GLN A 52 8.93 -3.84 1.84
N PHE A 53 7.74 -3.29 1.57
CA PHE A 53 6.49 -4.00 1.81
C PHE A 53 6.37 -5.25 0.94
N ALA A 54 6.60 -5.16 -0.37
CA ALA A 54 6.54 -6.31 -1.27
C ALA A 54 7.48 -7.44 -0.82
N ILE A 55 8.70 -7.09 -0.37
CA ILE A 55 9.64 -8.04 0.24
C ILE A 55 9.08 -8.64 1.54
N SER A 56 8.48 -7.81 2.40
CA SER A 56 7.89 -8.27 3.66
C SER A 56 6.74 -9.25 3.45
N VAL A 57 5.87 -9.00 2.47
CA VAL A 57 4.80 -9.93 2.09
C VAL A 57 5.38 -11.22 1.54
N ALA A 58 6.37 -11.13 0.66
CA ALA A 58 7.00 -12.30 0.06
C ALA A 58 7.70 -13.20 1.10
N GLN A 59 8.22 -12.61 2.18
CA GLN A 59 8.96 -13.33 3.23
C GLN A 59 8.09 -13.80 4.40
N ASN A 60 6.88 -13.27 4.55
CA ASN A 60 6.00 -13.57 5.70
C ASN A 60 4.65 -14.12 5.23
N ALA A 61 4.46 -15.43 5.41
CA ALA A 61 3.25 -16.14 5.00
C ALA A 61 1.97 -15.63 5.68
N ASP A 62 2.05 -15.21 6.95
CA ASP A 62 0.89 -14.65 7.66
C ASP A 62 0.50 -13.29 7.07
N LEU A 63 1.49 -12.45 6.76
CA LEU A 63 1.25 -11.15 6.12
C LEU A 63 0.68 -11.31 4.71
N ALA A 64 1.20 -12.28 3.95
CA ALA A 64 0.64 -12.65 2.64
C ALA A 64 -0.81 -13.14 2.75
N SER A 65 -1.12 -13.97 3.75
CA SER A 65 -2.47 -14.44 4.03
C SER A 65 -3.43 -13.31 4.37
N VAL A 66 -3.04 -12.40 5.27
CA VAL A 66 -3.85 -11.22 5.64
C VAL A 66 -4.08 -10.31 4.44
N TYR A 67 -3.03 -10.04 3.66
CA TYR A 67 -3.12 -9.21 2.47
C TYR A 67 -4.06 -9.84 1.42
N TYR A 68 -3.88 -11.12 1.11
CA TYR A 68 -4.72 -11.83 0.14
C TYR A 68 -6.19 -11.91 0.59
N ARG A 69 -6.45 -12.29 1.84
CA ARG A 69 -7.82 -12.30 2.39
C ARG A 69 -8.45 -10.91 2.36
N GLY A 70 -7.67 -9.89 2.71
CA GLY A 70 -8.13 -8.51 2.66
C GLY A 70 -8.51 -8.04 1.26
N LEU A 71 -7.81 -8.48 0.21
CA LEU A 71 -8.21 -8.18 -1.17
C LEU A 71 -9.62 -8.71 -1.49
N GLN A 72 -10.00 -9.88 -0.94
CA GLN A 72 -11.33 -10.46 -1.16
C GLN A 72 -12.45 -9.74 -0.39
N GLY A 73 -12.10 -8.84 0.54
CA GLY A 73 -13.03 -8.06 1.35
C GLY A 73 -12.74 -8.18 2.86
N PHE A 74 -13.44 -7.37 3.66
CA PHE A 74 -13.21 -7.33 5.12
C PHE A 74 -13.92 -8.44 5.90
N THR A 75 -14.86 -9.13 5.25
CA THR A 75 -15.62 -10.23 5.87
C THR A 75 -14.70 -11.41 6.17
N GLY A 76 -14.40 -11.61 7.46
CA GLY A 76 -13.53 -12.69 7.92
C GLY A 76 -12.11 -12.26 8.33
N LEU A 77 -11.81 -10.94 8.31
CA LEU A 77 -10.62 -10.39 8.94
C LEU A 77 -10.92 -9.94 10.38
N SER A 78 -10.00 -10.22 11.31
CA SER A 78 -10.03 -9.62 12.65
C SER A 78 -9.83 -8.10 12.58
N ALA A 79 -10.11 -7.38 13.67
CA ALA A 79 -9.88 -5.93 13.72
C ALA A 79 -8.41 -5.57 13.45
N GLU A 80 -7.47 -6.34 14.01
CA GLU A 80 -6.03 -6.15 13.79
C GLU A 80 -5.63 -6.44 12.35
N GLU A 81 -6.22 -7.47 11.74
CA GLU A 81 -5.97 -7.82 10.33
C GLU A 81 -6.53 -6.75 9.38
N GLN A 82 -7.70 -6.18 9.69
CA GLN A 82 -8.25 -5.04 8.95
C GLN A 82 -7.31 -3.83 9.04
N VAL A 83 -6.80 -3.50 10.23
CA VAL A 83 -5.82 -2.41 10.39
C VAL A 83 -4.59 -2.66 9.51
N ARG A 84 -4.03 -3.87 9.54
CA ARG A 84 -2.88 -4.24 8.69
C ARG A 84 -3.21 -4.05 7.21
N PHE A 85 -4.35 -4.55 6.74
CA PHE A 85 -4.77 -4.39 5.36
C PHE A 85 -4.95 -2.91 4.96
N PHE A 86 -5.58 -2.10 5.81
CA PHE A 86 -5.78 -0.67 5.55
C PHE A 86 -4.45 0.10 5.46
N MET A 87 -3.48 -0.24 6.29
CA MET A 87 -2.13 0.35 6.21
C MET A 87 -1.46 -0.02 4.89
N ILE A 88 -1.61 -1.26 4.45
CA ILE A 88 -1.08 -1.73 3.16
C ILE A 88 -1.71 -0.97 2.00
N ALA A 89 -3.05 -0.93 1.94
CA ALA A 89 -3.76 -0.21 0.89
C ALA A 89 -3.36 1.28 0.86
N THR A 90 -3.17 1.89 2.03
CA THR A 90 -2.68 3.28 2.13
C THR A 90 -1.31 3.47 1.48
N LEU A 91 -0.37 2.53 1.65
CA LEU A 91 0.94 2.62 0.99
C LEU A 91 0.82 2.56 -0.53
N VAL A 92 -0.07 1.71 -1.06
CA VAL A 92 -0.32 1.58 -2.51
C VAL A 92 -0.87 2.88 -3.07
N PHE A 93 -1.91 3.44 -2.44
CA PHE A 93 -2.54 4.67 -2.92
C PHE A 93 -1.65 5.90 -2.75
N ASN A 94 -0.88 6.01 -1.66
CA ASN A 94 0.08 7.11 -1.50
C ASN A 94 1.17 7.08 -2.57
N TYR A 95 1.71 5.90 -2.90
CA TYR A 95 2.66 5.76 -3.99
C TYR A 95 2.05 6.23 -5.33
N TRP A 96 0.82 5.82 -5.61
CA TRP A 96 0.16 6.20 -6.86
C TRP A 96 -0.17 7.69 -6.93
N ASN A 97 -0.62 8.28 -5.82
CA ASN A 97 -0.87 9.72 -5.71
C ASN A 97 0.41 10.54 -5.96
N GLU A 98 1.54 10.12 -5.40
CA GLU A 98 2.82 10.78 -5.67
C GLU A 98 3.20 10.70 -7.16
N VAL A 99 3.03 9.54 -7.80
CA VAL A 99 3.32 9.41 -9.24
C VAL A 99 2.42 10.34 -10.06
N TYR A 100 1.16 10.51 -9.67
CA TYR A 100 0.27 11.50 -10.28
C TYR A 100 0.83 12.91 -10.11
N ASP A 101 1.12 13.33 -8.88
CA ASP A 101 1.59 14.68 -8.56
C ASP A 101 2.90 15.02 -9.29
N GLN A 102 3.87 14.10 -9.29
CA GLN A 102 5.14 14.28 -10.01
C GLN A 102 4.97 14.31 -11.53
N THR A 103 3.95 13.62 -12.06
CA THR A 103 3.62 13.69 -13.49
C THR A 103 2.99 15.03 -13.85
N GLN A 104 2.09 15.56 -13.01
CA GLN A 104 1.51 16.90 -13.20
C GLN A 104 2.58 18.01 -13.13
N GLN A 105 3.62 17.80 -12.31
CA GLN A 105 4.76 18.71 -12.21
C GLN A 105 5.79 18.53 -13.33
N GLY A 106 5.60 17.56 -14.25
CA GLY A 106 6.53 17.29 -15.35
C GLY A 106 7.86 16.63 -14.93
N VAL A 107 7.96 16.16 -13.68
CA VAL A 107 9.15 15.50 -13.12
C VAL A 107 9.29 14.07 -13.65
N ILE A 108 8.16 13.37 -13.78
CA ILE A 108 8.10 11.99 -14.26
C ILE A 108 7.48 11.92 -15.67
N PRO A 109 8.03 11.11 -16.61
CA PRO A 109 7.47 10.96 -17.95
C PRO A 109 6.03 10.40 -17.94
N PRO A 110 5.14 10.86 -18.85
CA PRO A 110 3.76 10.38 -18.94
C PRO A 110 3.61 8.86 -19.05
N ALA A 111 4.55 8.18 -19.73
CA ALA A 111 4.54 6.72 -19.83
C ALA A 111 4.65 6.00 -18.46
N THR A 112 5.26 6.64 -17.46
CA THR A 112 5.33 6.09 -16.10
C THR A 112 3.98 6.17 -15.40
N TRP A 113 3.24 7.27 -15.62
CA TRP A 113 1.89 7.43 -15.16
C TRP A 113 0.94 6.41 -15.78
N GLU A 114 1.00 6.22 -17.11
CA GLU A 114 0.19 5.19 -17.79
C GLU A 114 0.41 3.80 -17.21
N ARG A 115 1.67 3.44 -16.90
CA ARG A 115 2.00 2.17 -16.25
C ARG A 115 1.40 2.10 -14.84
N ALA A 116 1.47 3.18 -14.06
CA ALA A 116 0.89 3.25 -12.73
C ALA A 116 -0.65 3.13 -12.77
N GLN A 117 -1.31 3.70 -13.78
CA GLN A 117 -2.75 3.53 -14.00
C GLN A 117 -3.13 2.08 -14.32
N LYS A 118 -2.35 1.38 -15.15
CA LYS A 118 -2.56 -0.06 -15.41
C LYS A 118 -2.46 -0.89 -14.14
N MET A 119 -1.44 -0.63 -13.32
CA MET A 119 -1.29 -1.28 -12.02
C MET A 119 -2.50 -0.98 -11.12
N MET A 120 -2.90 0.29 -10.97
CA MET A 120 -4.03 0.66 -10.12
C MET A 120 -5.34 0.00 -10.59
N ARG A 121 -5.57 -0.10 -11.90
CA ARG A 121 -6.71 -0.84 -12.49
C ARG A 121 -6.80 -2.28 -11.96
N ASP A 122 -5.65 -2.96 -11.86
CA ASP A 122 -5.60 -4.34 -11.36
C ASP A 122 -5.88 -4.41 -9.85
N PHE A 123 -5.55 -3.37 -9.08
CA PHE A 123 -5.84 -3.31 -7.64
C PHE A 123 -7.32 -2.99 -7.36
N VAL A 124 -7.89 -1.99 -8.04
CA VAL A 124 -9.24 -1.49 -7.73
C VAL A 124 -10.37 -2.47 -8.09
N ARG A 125 -10.06 -3.55 -8.81
CA ARG A 125 -11.01 -4.65 -9.06
C ARG A 125 -11.38 -5.42 -7.79
N TYR A 126 -10.50 -5.42 -6.79
CA TYR A 126 -10.66 -6.25 -5.60
C TYR A 126 -11.66 -5.64 -4.63
N PRO A 127 -12.64 -6.41 -4.12
CA PRO A 127 -13.67 -5.90 -3.22
C PRO A 127 -13.09 -5.19 -2.00
N GLY A 128 -12.01 -5.70 -1.40
CA GLY A 128 -11.38 -5.06 -0.25
C GLY A 128 -10.73 -3.72 -0.56
N ILE A 129 -10.21 -3.54 -1.79
CA ILE A 129 -9.65 -2.26 -2.23
C ILE A 129 -10.77 -1.24 -2.46
N GLN A 130 -11.89 -1.65 -3.05
CA GLN A 130 -13.06 -0.79 -3.20
C GLN A 130 -13.64 -0.40 -1.83
N GLN A 131 -13.74 -1.35 -0.90
CA GLN A 131 -14.16 -1.06 0.47
C GLN A 131 -13.19 -0.08 1.16
N TYR A 132 -11.87 -0.29 1.05
CA TYR A 132 -10.86 0.64 1.57
C TYR A 132 -11.06 2.05 0.99
N TRP A 133 -11.29 2.12 -0.31
CA TRP A 133 -11.49 3.38 -1.03
C TRP A 133 -12.67 4.17 -0.48
N GLU A 134 -13.81 3.53 -0.19
CA GLU A 134 -14.96 4.21 0.42
C GLU A 134 -14.62 4.88 1.77
N TYR A 135 -13.72 4.28 2.56
CA TYR A 135 -13.27 4.86 3.84
C TYR A 135 -12.19 5.93 3.71
N ARG A 136 -11.44 5.97 2.61
CA ARG A 136 -10.19 6.76 2.52
C ARG A 136 -10.13 7.72 1.34
N ARG A 137 -11.08 7.66 0.40
CA ARG A 137 -11.12 8.55 -0.78
C ARG A 137 -11.04 10.04 -0.44
N HIS A 138 -11.59 10.43 0.71
CA HIS A 138 -11.60 11.81 1.20
C HIS A 138 -10.20 12.37 1.55
N TRP A 139 -9.15 11.54 1.59
CA TRP A 139 -7.77 11.98 1.77
C TRP A 139 -7.14 12.52 0.49
N TYR A 140 -7.73 12.23 -0.67
CA TYR A 140 -7.16 12.53 -1.96
C TYR A 140 -7.90 13.69 -2.64
N ALA A 141 -7.21 14.40 -3.53
CA ALA A 141 -7.80 15.47 -4.33
C ALA A 141 -8.96 14.94 -5.21
N GLU A 142 -9.89 15.82 -5.59
CA GLU A 142 -11.10 15.45 -6.34
C GLU A 142 -10.76 14.81 -7.70
N GLU A 143 -9.71 15.30 -8.36
CA GLU A 143 -9.20 14.77 -9.63
C GLU A 143 -8.75 13.32 -9.49
N VAL A 144 -7.98 13.02 -8.43
CA VAL A 144 -7.55 11.66 -8.10
C VAL A 144 -8.76 10.78 -7.78
N GLN A 145 -9.72 11.31 -7.03
CA GLN A 145 -10.93 10.57 -6.72
C GLN A 145 -11.70 10.17 -7.99
N ASN A 146 -11.84 11.10 -8.93
CA ASN A 146 -12.52 10.87 -10.20
C ASN A 146 -11.81 9.80 -11.04
N ILE A 147 -10.47 9.84 -11.11
CA ILE A 147 -9.69 8.83 -11.83
C ILE A 147 -9.88 7.45 -11.20
N VAL A 148 -9.80 7.33 -9.88
CA VAL A 148 -9.97 6.04 -9.19
C VAL A 148 -11.39 5.50 -9.36
N ASN A 149 -12.40 6.35 -9.24
CA ASN A 149 -13.81 5.96 -9.44
C ASN A 149 -14.05 5.45 -10.87
N GLU A 150 -13.44 6.09 -11.86
CA GLU A 150 -13.48 5.64 -13.25
C GLU A 150 -12.78 4.29 -13.42
N LEU A 151 -11.59 4.10 -12.83
CA LEU A 151 -10.90 2.81 -12.84
C LEU A 151 -11.73 1.70 -12.19
N ILE A 152 -12.41 1.97 -11.07
CA ILE A 152 -13.32 1.03 -10.42
C ILE A 152 -14.43 0.63 -11.38
N ARG A 153 -15.07 1.62 -12.03
CA ARG A 153 -16.15 1.41 -13.00
C ARG A 153 -15.69 0.57 -14.20
N GLU A 154 -14.49 0.80 -14.71
CA GLU A 154 -13.92 0.08 -15.85
C GLU A 154 -13.40 -1.33 -15.51
N SER A 155 -12.99 -1.57 -14.26
CA SER A 155 -12.33 -2.82 -13.83
C SER A 155 -13.22 -4.08 -13.92
N GLY A 156 -14.53 -3.92 -14.07
CA GLY A 156 -15.52 -5.01 -14.04
C GLY A 156 -15.61 -5.91 -15.29
N GLN A 157 -14.78 -5.75 -16.33
CA GLN A 157 -15.01 -6.39 -17.64
C GLN A 157 -13.78 -7.05 -18.31
N ASN A 158 -13.16 -8.07 -17.72
CA ASN A 158 -12.17 -8.98 -18.36
C ASN A 158 -10.64 -8.66 -18.22
N ALA A 159 -10.20 -7.98 -17.16
CA ALA A 159 -8.77 -7.82 -16.89
C ALA A 159 -8.15 -9.05 -16.18
N PRO A 160 -6.88 -9.42 -16.46
CA PRO A 160 -6.17 -10.48 -15.73
C PRO A 160 -6.17 -10.24 -14.22
N SER A 161 -6.18 -11.31 -13.42
CA SER A 161 -6.02 -11.18 -11.96
C SER A 161 -4.60 -10.78 -11.60
N LEU A 162 -4.46 -9.90 -10.59
CA LEU A 162 -3.15 -9.51 -10.07
C LEU A 162 -2.36 -10.74 -9.57
N TYR A 163 -3.10 -11.72 -9.04
CA TYR A 163 -2.59 -13.03 -8.68
C TYR A 163 -3.40 -14.10 -9.41
N PRO A 164 -2.78 -15.15 -9.98
CA PRO A 164 -3.54 -16.27 -10.50
C PRO A 164 -4.45 -16.80 -9.39
N GLU A 165 -5.75 -16.88 -9.65
CA GLU A 165 -6.70 -17.43 -8.68
C GLU A 165 -6.27 -18.87 -8.38
N PRO A 166 -6.19 -19.29 -7.11
CA PRO A 166 -5.90 -20.68 -6.78
C PRO A 166 -6.92 -21.57 -7.50
N SER A 167 -6.44 -22.51 -8.31
CA SER A 167 -7.31 -23.55 -8.87
C SER A 167 -7.99 -24.27 -7.70
N ALA A 168 -9.32 -24.18 -7.65
CA ALA A 168 -10.18 -24.85 -6.68
C ALA A 168 -9.96 -26.37 -6.66
#